data_AF-A0A2N3DFE8-F1
#
_entry.id   AF-A0A2N3DFE8-F1
#
_cell.length_a   1.000
_cell.length_b   1.000
_cell.length_c   1.000
_cell.angle_alpha   90.00
_cell.angle_beta   90.00
_cell.angle_gamma   90.00
#
_symmetry.space_group_name_H-M   'P 1'
#
loop_
_entity.id
_entity.type
_entity.pdbx_description
1 polymer ?
#
loop_
_entity_poly.entity_id
_entity_poly.type
_entity_poly.pdbx_seq_one_letter_code
_entity_poly.pdbx_strand_id
1 'polypeptide(L)'
;MKQAIGTLLAATMVATSLFPAIAIAQEQSAAGDDGVMRVQQGDDFYCRERKLGTWFYCEKPKDAPDASKSEAAPVVPAAAQLKAIGEHLEELKARAILQPTTENVSEYISFQRAQLDRASNFADVWRRAIWQNPELDYTLQRPISSVGKRTWEASRTASRDAALAAVNHRYGVFYFFSSSCA
;
A
#
# COMPACT_ATOMS: atom_id res chain seq x y z
N MET A 1 -26.16 46.13 19.00
CA MET A 1 -26.62 47.36 18.32
C MET A 1 -25.90 47.40 16.98
N LYS A 2 -26.56 46.97 15.89
CA LYS A 2 -27.20 47.83 14.86
C LYS A 2 -26.18 48.82 14.25
N GLN A 3 -25.95 48.92 12.94
CA GLN A 3 -26.76 48.56 11.79
C GLN A 3 -25.94 48.69 10.50
N ALA A 4 -26.32 47.88 9.51
CA ALA A 4 -25.93 48.00 8.10
C ALA A 4 -26.73 49.11 7.41
N ILE A 5 -26.16 49.75 6.39
CA ILE A 5 -26.92 50.47 5.36
C ILE A 5 -26.20 50.28 4.02
N GLY A 6 -26.81 49.48 3.14
CA GLY A 6 -26.66 49.60 1.69
C GLY A 6 -27.91 50.27 1.12
N THR A 7 -27.85 50.68 -0.15
CA THR A 7 -28.94 50.73 -1.17
C THR A 7 -28.44 51.57 -2.37
N LEU A 8 -28.30 50.97 -3.56
CA LEU A 8 -29.29 50.82 -4.67
C LEU A 8 -29.56 52.14 -5.43
N LEU A 9 -29.07 52.29 -6.67
CA LEU A 9 -29.62 51.88 -7.98
C LEU A 9 -30.70 52.84 -8.53
N ALA A 10 -30.44 53.43 -9.69
CA ALA A 10 -31.45 54.02 -10.56
C ALA A 10 -31.07 53.80 -12.03
N ALA A 11 -31.87 53.00 -12.71
CA ALA A 11 -31.82 52.71 -14.14
C ALA A 11 -32.77 53.65 -14.89
N THR A 12 -32.42 54.05 -16.12
CA THR A 12 -33.39 54.45 -17.16
C THR A 12 -32.82 54.09 -18.54
N MET A 13 -33.67 53.50 -19.38
CA MET A 13 -33.37 52.97 -20.71
C MET A 13 -34.54 53.35 -21.62
N VAL A 14 -34.34 54.10 -22.72
CA VAL A 14 -35.20 54.10 -23.94
C VAL A 14 -34.39 54.70 -25.11
N ALA A 15 -34.36 54.00 -26.26
CA ALA A 15 -34.68 54.50 -27.61
C ALA A 15 -33.85 53.85 -28.73
N THR A 16 -34.57 53.34 -29.72
CA THR A 16 -34.18 52.53 -30.88
C THR A 16 -33.77 53.35 -32.12
N SER A 17 -32.74 52.92 -32.86
CA SER A 17 -32.55 53.28 -34.28
C SER A 17 -31.82 52.17 -35.06
N LEU A 18 -32.36 51.80 -36.22
CA LEU A 18 -31.88 50.78 -37.16
C LEU A 18 -30.55 51.15 -37.84
N PHE A 19 -29.60 50.22 -37.90
CA PHE A 19 -28.51 50.15 -38.90
C PHE A 19 -28.23 48.67 -39.27
N PRO A 20 -28.05 48.33 -40.57
CA PRO A 20 -27.79 46.97 -41.02
C PRO A 20 -26.30 46.62 -41.11
N ALA A 21 -25.99 45.38 -40.72
CA ALA A 21 -24.90 44.48 -41.12
C ALA A 21 -23.47 45.03 -41.32
N ILE A 22 -22.63 44.87 -40.28
CA ILE A 22 -21.22 44.45 -40.42
C ILE A 22 -20.98 43.29 -39.45
N ALA A 23 -20.41 42.21 -39.98
CA ALA A 23 -20.10 40.98 -39.29
C ALA A 23 -19.01 41.17 -38.21
N ILE A 24 -19.32 40.80 -36.96
CA ILE A 24 -18.47 39.99 -36.08
C ILE A 24 -19.42 39.14 -35.24
N ALA A 25 -19.48 37.84 -35.51
CA ALA A 25 -20.00 36.88 -34.55
C ALA A 25 -18.99 36.79 -33.40
N GLN A 26 -19.13 37.66 -32.40
CA GLN A 26 -18.55 37.42 -31.08
C GLN A 26 -19.48 36.44 -30.38
N GLU A 27 -19.19 35.16 -30.56
CA GLU A 27 -19.70 34.11 -29.69
C GLU A 27 -19.02 34.31 -28.33
N GLN A 28 -19.61 35.17 -27.51
CA GLN A 28 -19.29 35.28 -26.11
C GLN A 28 -19.61 33.93 -25.48
N SER A 29 -18.58 33.13 -25.30
CA SER A 29 -18.61 31.96 -24.44
C SER A 29 -19.07 32.42 -23.07
N ALA A 30 -20.34 32.12 -22.76
CA ALA A 30 -20.86 32.14 -21.41
C ALA A 30 -20.13 31.07 -20.60
N ALA A 31 -18.91 31.37 -20.17
CA ALA A 31 -18.22 30.61 -19.14
C ALA A 31 -18.80 31.06 -17.80
N GLY A 32 -19.82 30.34 -17.33
CA GLY A 32 -20.11 30.29 -15.91
C GLY A 32 -18.85 29.80 -15.21
N ASP A 33 -18.31 30.64 -14.33
CA ASP A 33 -17.20 30.31 -13.44
C ASP A 33 -17.70 29.32 -12.40
N ASP A 34 -17.57 28.02 -12.71
CA ASP A 34 -17.87 26.91 -11.82
C ASP A 34 -16.69 26.55 -10.90
N GLY A 35 -15.64 27.39 -10.84
CA GLY A 35 -14.51 27.21 -9.93
C GLY A 35 -13.70 25.93 -10.17
N VAL A 36 -13.99 25.21 -11.25
CA VAL A 36 -13.23 24.04 -11.67
C VAL A 36 -12.14 24.53 -12.61
N MET A 37 -10.87 24.39 -12.20
CA MET A 37 -9.73 24.58 -13.08
C MET A 37 -9.78 23.52 -14.19
N ARG A 38 -10.46 23.83 -15.29
CA ARG A 38 -10.42 23.01 -16.51
C ARG A 38 -9.05 23.23 -17.11
N VAL A 39 -8.18 22.21 -17.01
CA VAL A 39 -6.95 22.16 -17.79
C VAL A 39 -7.36 22.36 -19.24
N GLN A 40 -6.93 23.46 -19.87
CA GLN A 40 -7.14 23.68 -21.29
C GLN A 40 -6.51 22.50 -22.02
N GLN A 41 -7.34 21.61 -22.54
CA GLN A 41 -6.90 20.50 -23.36
C GLN A 41 -6.23 21.11 -24.59
N GLY A 42 -4.91 21.00 -24.68
CA GLY A 42 -4.17 21.55 -25.80
C GLY A 42 -4.70 20.95 -27.11
N ASP A 43 -5.08 21.82 -28.05
CA ASP A 43 -5.53 21.39 -29.37
C ASP A 43 -4.49 20.47 -30.03
N ASP A 44 -4.95 19.49 -30.82
CA ASP A 44 -4.07 18.55 -31.53
C ASP A 44 -2.96 19.24 -32.33
N PHE A 45 -3.26 20.42 -32.87
CA PHE A 45 -2.32 21.28 -33.57
C PHE A 45 -1.16 21.75 -32.67
N TYR A 46 -1.43 22.07 -31.41
CA TYR A 46 -0.45 22.55 -30.45
C TYR A 46 0.53 21.44 -30.02
N CYS A 47 0.04 20.22 -29.83
CA CYS A 47 0.83 19.11 -29.30
C CYS A 47 1.43 18.16 -30.37
N ARG A 48 0.72 17.84 -31.47
CA ARG A 48 1.22 16.88 -32.47
C ARG A 48 2.16 17.49 -33.50
N GLU A 49 1.84 18.66 -34.02
CA GLU A 49 2.58 19.23 -35.17
C GLU A 49 3.91 19.89 -34.76
N ARG A 50 3.98 20.41 -33.53
CA ARG A 50 5.16 21.17 -33.04
C ARG A 50 6.23 20.32 -32.36
N LYS A 51 6.00 19.00 -32.20
CA LYS A 51 6.95 18.02 -31.62
C LYS A 51 7.64 18.53 -30.34
N LEU A 52 6.86 19.14 -29.46
CA LEU A 52 7.38 19.72 -28.22
C LEU A 52 7.84 18.58 -27.29
N GLY A 53 9.01 18.74 -26.68
CA GLY A 53 9.64 17.72 -25.85
C GLY A 53 8.87 17.38 -24.56
N THR A 54 9.39 16.43 -23.80
CA THR A 54 8.75 15.77 -22.63
C THR A 54 8.36 16.70 -21.47
N TRP A 55 8.73 17.98 -21.51
CA TRP A 55 8.46 18.97 -20.46
C TRP A 55 7.20 19.84 -20.70
N PHE A 56 6.48 19.61 -21.79
CA PHE A 56 5.23 20.33 -22.07
C PHE A 56 4.00 19.52 -21.62
N TYR A 57 2.99 20.22 -21.07
CA TYR A 57 1.73 19.68 -20.56
C TYR A 57 0.80 19.14 -21.66
N CYS A 58 1.33 18.36 -22.60
CA CYS A 58 0.54 17.61 -23.55
C CYS A 58 0.09 16.31 -22.89
N GLU A 59 -1.21 16.02 -22.92
CA GLU A 59 -1.70 14.70 -22.54
C GLU A 59 -1.04 13.67 -23.44
N LYS A 60 -0.36 12.69 -22.83
CA LYS A 60 0.20 11.57 -23.58
C LYS A 60 -0.96 10.92 -24.35
N PRO A 61 -0.88 10.79 -25.68
CA PRO A 61 -1.96 10.19 -26.46
C PRO A 61 -2.28 8.85 -25.84
N LYS A 62 -3.55 8.66 -25.48
CA LYS A 62 -4.04 7.42 -24.87
C LYS A 62 -3.78 6.30 -25.87
N ASP A 63 -2.81 5.44 -25.55
CA ASP A 63 -2.53 4.25 -26.32
C ASP A 63 -3.86 3.51 -26.54
N ALA A 64 -4.12 3.09 -27.79
CA ALA A 64 -5.31 2.33 -28.14
C ALA A 64 -5.47 1.17 -27.15
N PRO A 65 -6.71 0.80 -26.75
CA PRO A 65 -6.90 -0.26 -25.77
C PRO A 65 -6.16 -1.49 -26.27
N ASP A 66 -5.15 -1.91 -25.53
CA ASP A 66 -4.38 -3.12 -25.79
C ASP A 66 -5.38 -4.28 -25.94
N ALA A 67 -5.69 -4.63 -27.18
CA ALA A 67 -6.38 -5.86 -27.53
C ALA A 67 -5.43 -7.07 -27.40
N SER A 68 -4.29 -6.90 -26.73
CA SER A 68 -3.54 -7.98 -26.10
C SER A 68 -4.20 -8.28 -24.74
N LYS A 69 -5.39 -8.88 -24.81
CA LYS A 69 -5.84 -9.76 -23.73
C LYS A 69 -4.83 -10.91 -23.74
N SER A 70 -3.78 -10.76 -22.93
CA SER A 70 -2.82 -11.82 -22.67
C SER A 70 -3.64 -13.07 -22.36
N GLU A 71 -3.58 -14.04 -23.25
CA GLU A 71 -3.99 -15.42 -23.01
C GLU A 71 -3.49 -15.76 -21.60
N ALA A 72 -4.42 -16.08 -20.69
CA ALA A 72 -4.07 -16.36 -19.31
C ALA A 72 -3.20 -17.62 -19.32
N ALA A 73 -1.88 -17.43 -19.22
CA ALA A 73 -0.94 -18.52 -19.07
C ALA A 73 -1.42 -19.39 -17.89
N PRO A 74 -1.31 -20.73 -18.00
CA PRO A 74 -1.78 -21.62 -16.95
C PRO A 74 -1.17 -21.19 -15.61
N VAL A 75 -2.03 -20.91 -14.64
CA VAL A 75 -1.63 -20.47 -13.30
C VAL A 75 -1.00 -21.67 -12.60
N VAL A 76 0.32 -21.80 -12.69
CA VAL A 76 1.06 -22.80 -11.93
C VAL A 76 0.88 -22.50 -10.45
N PRO A 77 0.47 -23.47 -9.60
CA PRO A 77 0.30 -23.24 -8.17
C PRO A 77 1.59 -22.70 -7.52
N ALA A 78 1.48 -21.71 -6.65
CA ALA A 78 2.64 -21.08 -6.00
C ALA A 78 3.53 -22.10 -5.26
N ALA A 79 2.93 -23.13 -4.65
CA ALA A 79 3.65 -24.22 -4.02
C ALA A 79 4.52 -25.02 -5.01
N ALA A 80 4.00 -25.27 -6.22
CA ALA A 80 4.76 -25.94 -7.28
C ALA A 80 5.92 -25.06 -7.78
N GLN A 81 5.71 -23.75 -7.88
CA GLN A 81 6.77 -22.81 -8.25
C GLN A 81 7.90 -22.78 -7.21
N LEU A 82 7.56 -22.70 -5.91
CA LEU A 82 8.55 -22.74 -4.83
C LEU A 82 9.31 -24.08 -4.80
N LYS A 83 8.62 -25.19 -5.05
CA LYS A 83 9.25 -26.51 -5.14
C LYS A 83 10.28 -26.57 -6.28
N ALA A 84 9.92 -26.10 -7.47
CA ALA A 84 10.84 -26.09 -8.62
C ALA A 84 12.09 -25.23 -8.36
N ILE A 85 11.93 -24.09 -7.68
CA ILE A 85 13.06 -23.25 -7.25
C ILE A 85 13.96 -23.99 -6.26
N GLY A 86 13.38 -24.72 -5.30
CA GLY A 86 14.13 -25.53 -4.34
C GLY A 86 14.90 -26.67 -4.99
N GLU A 87 14.27 -27.39 -5.93
CA GLU A 87 14.92 -28.46 -6.71
C GLU A 87 16.11 -27.93 -7.51
N HIS A 88 15.96 -26.74 -8.12
CA HIS A 88 17.05 -26.10 -8.86
C HIS A 88 18.23 -25.70 -7.95
N LEU A 89 17.96 -25.19 -6.74
CA LEU A 89 19.00 -24.88 -5.76
C LEU A 89 19.80 -26.14 -5.38
N GLU A 90 19.10 -27.23 -5.08
CA GLU A 90 19.76 -28.49 -4.69
C GLU A 90 20.58 -29.07 -5.84
N GLU A 91 20.10 -28.96 -7.07
CA GLU A 91 20.84 -29.38 -8.26
C GLU A 91 22.13 -28.54 -8.45
N LEU A 92 22.04 -27.21 -8.35
CA LEU A 92 23.23 -26.33 -8.42
C LEU A 92 24.25 -26.65 -7.33
N LYS A 93 23.76 -26.89 -6.11
CA LYS A 93 24.58 -27.30 -4.97
C LYS A 93 25.24 -28.65 -5.21
N ALA A 94 24.49 -29.64 -5.69
CA ALA A 94 25.03 -30.96 -6.01
C ALA A 94 26.13 -30.87 -7.07
N ARG A 95 25.93 -30.09 -8.14
CA ARG A 95 26.95 -29.83 -9.17
C ARG A 95 28.19 -29.15 -8.59
N ALA A 96 28.03 -28.12 -7.77
CA ALA A 96 29.15 -27.42 -7.13
C ALA A 96 29.96 -28.33 -6.19
N ILE A 97 29.31 -29.27 -5.49
CA ILE A 97 29.98 -30.23 -4.60
C ILE A 97 30.69 -31.34 -5.39
N LEU A 98 30.00 -31.94 -6.37
CA LEU A 98 30.54 -33.06 -7.15
C LEU A 98 31.65 -32.60 -8.12
N GLN A 99 31.55 -31.37 -8.63
CA GLN A 99 32.48 -30.79 -9.60
C GLN A 99 32.84 -29.36 -9.17
N PRO A 100 33.82 -29.20 -8.27
CA PRO A 100 34.17 -27.90 -7.69
C PRO A 100 34.98 -27.05 -8.67
N THR A 101 34.29 -26.46 -9.65
CA THR A 101 34.84 -25.46 -10.58
C THR A 101 34.43 -24.06 -10.14
N THR A 102 35.20 -23.04 -10.54
CA THR A 102 34.88 -21.64 -10.24
C THR A 102 33.51 -21.25 -10.78
N GLU A 103 33.15 -21.75 -11.97
CA GLU A 103 31.86 -21.50 -12.60
C GLU A 103 30.71 -22.08 -11.76
N ASN A 104 30.74 -23.38 -11.47
CA ASN A 104 29.67 -24.07 -10.73
C ASN A 104 29.45 -23.46 -9.33
N VAL A 105 30.54 -23.09 -8.65
CA VAL A 105 30.47 -22.44 -7.34
C VAL A 105 29.90 -21.02 -7.47
N SER A 106 30.28 -20.27 -8.50
CA SER A 106 29.74 -18.92 -8.72
C SER A 106 28.25 -18.94 -9.07
N GLU A 107 27.79 -19.90 -9.87
CA GLU A 107 26.38 -20.10 -10.18
C GLU A 107 25.59 -20.39 -8.90
N TYR A 108 26.05 -21.33 -8.08
CA TYR A 108 25.43 -21.65 -6.81
C TYR A 108 25.35 -20.44 -5.86
N ILE A 109 26.45 -19.68 -5.72
CA ILE A 109 26.48 -18.47 -4.88
C ILE A 109 25.50 -17.41 -5.40
N SER A 110 25.46 -17.19 -6.71
CA SER A 110 24.57 -16.20 -7.33
C SER A 110 23.11 -16.57 -7.08
N PHE A 111 22.76 -17.86 -7.21
CA PHE A 111 21.42 -18.35 -6.97
C PHE A 111 21.05 -18.27 -5.48
N GLN A 112 21.98 -18.62 -4.58
CA GLN A 112 21.78 -18.49 -3.14
C GLN A 112 21.49 -17.04 -2.72
N ARG A 113 22.14 -16.05 -3.35
CA ARG A 113 21.83 -14.62 -3.13
C ARG A 113 20.41 -14.27 -3.58
N ALA A 114 20.00 -14.71 -4.76
CA ALA A 114 18.64 -14.47 -5.23
C ALA A 114 17.58 -15.10 -4.32
N GLN A 115 17.87 -16.24 -3.67
CA GLN A 115 16.99 -16.82 -2.65
C GLN A 115 16.96 -15.99 -1.37
N LEU A 116 18.12 -15.48 -0.92
CA LEU A 116 18.20 -14.57 0.22
C LEU A 116 17.41 -13.29 -0.02
N ASP A 117 17.53 -12.69 -1.21
CA ASP A 117 16.79 -11.48 -1.57
C ASP A 117 15.26 -11.71 -1.54
N ARG A 118 14.78 -12.88 -2.00
CA ARG A 118 13.37 -13.27 -1.88
C ARG A 118 12.94 -13.40 -0.42
N ALA A 119 13.78 -13.99 0.44
CA ALA A 119 13.49 -14.11 1.86
C ALA A 119 13.47 -12.74 2.57
N SER A 120 14.40 -11.84 2.22
CA SER A 120 14.43 -10.47 2.73
C SER A 120 13.18 -9.68 2.35
N ASN A 121 12.76 -9.76 1.08
CA ASN A 121 11.52 -9.13 0.63
C ASN A 121 10.31 -9.67 1.39
N PHE A 122 10.21 -11.00 1.53
CA PHE A 122 9.15 -11.63 2.32
C PHE A 122 9.14 -11.12 3.77
N ALA A 123 10.29 -11.05 4.44
CA ALA A 123 10.39 -10.54 5.82
C ALA A 123 9.91 -9.09 5.94
N ASP A 124 10.23 -8.25 4.95
CA ASP A 124 9.77 -6.85 4.93
C ASP A 124 8.26 -6.73 4.69
N VAL A 125 7.72 -7.50 3.75
CA VAL A 125 6.27 -7.55 3.49
C VAL A 125 5.54 -8.09 4.72
N TRP A 126 6.05 -9.14 5.35
CA TRP A 126 5.51 -9.73 6.57
C TRP A 126 5.43 -8.70 7.70
N ARG A 127 6.53 -7.97 7.95
CA ARG A 127 6.57 -6.92 8.99
C ARG A 127 5.54 -5.83 8.72
N ARG A 128 5.43 -5.35 7.48
CA ARG A 128 4.41 -4.36 7.10
C ARG A 128 2.99 -4.89 7.25
N ALA A 129 2.76 -6.16 6.91
CA ALA A 129 1.45 -6.79 7.04
C ALA A 129 1.02 -6.86 8.51
N ILE A 130 1.93 -7.20 9.43
CA ILE A 130 1.65 -7.15 10.88
C ILE A 130 1.36 -5.72 11.33
N TRP A 131 2.12 -4.72 10.86
CA TRP A 131 1.89 -3.32 11.23
C TRP A 131 0.53 -2.79 10.78
N GLN A 132 0.03 -3.27 9.63
CA GLN A 132 -1.29 -2.90 9.12
C GLN A 132 -2.44 -3.68 9.78
N ASN A 133 -2.14 -4.87 10.32
CA ASN A 133 -3.12 -5.82 10.85
C ASN A 133 -2.66 -6.27 12.26
N PRO A 134 -2.88 -5.45 13.30
CA PRO A 134 -2.37 -5.70 14.64
C PRO A 134 -2.91 -6.99 15.28
N GLU A 135 -4.05 -7.51 14.82
CA GLU A 135 -4.61 -8.79 15.28
C GLU A 135 -3.71 -10.00 14.95
N LEU A 136 -2.82 -9.86 13.97
CA LEU A 136 -1.83 -10.88 13.62
C LEU A 136 -0.61 -10.84 14.57
N ASP A 137 -0.45 -9.80 15.39
CA ASP A 137 0.68 -9.63 16.28
C ASP A 137 0.49 -10.37 17.63
N TYR A 138 1.14 -11.53 17.76
CA TYR A 138 1.13 -12.28 19.01
C TYR A 138 1.86 -11.58 20.17
N THR A 139 2.75 -10.61 19.87
CA THR A 139 3.50 -9.90 20.91
C THR A 139 2.62 -9.03 21.80
N LEU A 140 1.43 -8.66 21.30
CA LEU A 140 0.38 -8.00 22.08
C LEU A 140 -0.20 -8.90 23.18
N GLN A 141 -0.17 -10.22 22.99
CA GLN A 141 -0.62 -11.19 23.98
C GLN A 141 0.50 -11.60 24.93
N ARG A 142 1.72 -11.85 24.38
CA ARG A 142 2.89 -12.27 25.16
C ARG A 142 4.16 -11.55 24.71
N PRO A 143 4.86 -10.84 25.61
CA PRO A 143 6.05 -10.08 25.23
C PRO A 143 7.20 -11.00 24.84
N ILE A 144 7.98 -10.58 23.85
CA ILE A 144 9.14 -11.33 23.34
C ILE A 144 10.47 -10.85 23.91
N SER A 145 10.57 -9.57 24.32
CA SER A 145 11.80 -9.01 24.89
C SER A 145 12.08 -9.58 26.28
N SER A 146 13.36 -9.70 26.65
CA SER A 146 13.76 -10.27 27.95
C SER A 146 13.18 -9.47 29.13
N VAL A 147 13.21 -8.14 29.04
CA VAL A 147 12.62 -7.24 30.05
C VAL A 147 11.09 -7.36 30.08
N GLY A 148 10.45 -7.41 28.91
CA GLY A 148 9.00 -7.58 28.79
C GLY A 148 8.53 -8.91 29.39
N LYS A 149 9.26 -10.00 29.14
CA LYS A 149 8.97 -11.32 29.72
C LYS A 149 9.02 -11.29 31.25
N ARG A 150 10.09 -10.74 31.83
CA ARG A 150 10.25 -10.64 33.29
C ARG A 150 9.12 -9.85 33.95
N THR A 151 8.76 -8.70 33.36
CA THR A 151 7.68 -7.86 33.90
C THR A 151 6.31 -8.53 33.78
N TRP A 152 6.05 -9.22 32.67
CA TRP A 152 4.83 -10.00 32.48
C TRP A 152 4.71 -11.16 33.48
N GLU A 153 5.79 -11.93 33.69
CA GLU A 153 5.84 -13.01 34.68
C GLU A 153 5.63 -12.49 36.11
N ALA A 154 6.24 -11.36 36.46
CA ALA A 154 6.06 -10.72 37.76
C ALA A 154 4.60 -10.28 37.97
N SER A 155 3.98 -9.65 36.97
CA SER A 155 2.56 -9.25 37.01
C SER A 155 1.62 -10.45 37.16
N ARG A 156 1.89 -11.55 36.44
CA ARG A 156 1.12 -12.79 36.55
C ARG A 156 1.26 -13.45 37.93
N THR A 157 2.47 -13.47 38.47
CA THR A 157 2.76 -13.97 39.81
C THR A 157 1.99 -13.14 40.85
N ALA A 158 2.10 -11.82 40.80
CA ALA A 158 1.39 -10.92 41.70
C ALA A 158 -0.14 -11.07 41.60
N SER A 159 -0.68 -11.21 40.38
CA SER A 159 -2.11 -11.42 40.15
C SER A 159 -2.61 -12.74 40.75
N ARG A 160 -1.82 -13.82 40.60
CA ARG A 160 -2.12 -15.12 41.20
C ARG A 160 -2.10 -15.03 42.73
N ASP A 161 -1.06 -14.41 43.28
CA ASP A 161 -0.89 -14.33 44.73
C ASP A 161 -2.01 -13.48 45.37
N ALA A 162 -2.41 -12.38 44.71
CA ALA A 162 -3.57 -11.58 45.11
C ALA A 162 -4.89 -12.38 45.04
N ALA A 163 -5.09 -13.19 44.01
CA ALA A 163 -6.27 -14.04 43.89
C ALA A 163 -6.31 -15.12 45.00
N LEU A 164 -5.18 -15.75 45.30
CA LEU A 164 -5.08 -16.73 46.38
C LEU A 164 -5.36 -16.08 47.75
N ALA A 165 -4.80 -14.89 48.00
CA ALA A 165 -5.08 -14.13 49.21
C ALA A 165 -6.57 -13.78 49.33
N ALA A 166 -7.20 -13.35 48.22
CA ALA A 166 -8.62 -13.02 48.18
C ALA A 166 -9.52 -14.22 48.50
N VAL A 167 -9.22 -15.40 47.93
CA VAL A 167 -9.97 -16.64 48.20
C VAL A 167 -9.86 -17.05 49.67
N ASN A 168 -8.66 -16.92 50.26
CA ASN A 168 -8.39 -17.34 51.63
C ASN A 168 -9.16 -16.54 52.71
N HIS A 169 -9.71 -15.36 52.37
CA HIS A 169 -10.55 -14.60 53.31
C HIS A 169 -11.88 -15.29 53.63
N ARG A 170 -12.40 -16.11 52.72
CA ARG A 170 -13.73 -16.75 52.86
C ARG A 170 -13.69 -18.27 52.79
N TYR A 171 -12.71 -18.83 52.08
CA TYR A 171 -12.62 -20.26 51.81
C TYR A 171 -11.23 -20.79 52.20
N GLY A 172 -11.17 -21.94 52.86
CA GLY A 172 -9.91 -22.66 53.08
C GLY A 172 -9.56 -23.52 51.86
N VAL A 173 -8.35 -23.36 51.33
CA VAL A 173 -7.85 -24.17 50.20
C VAL A 173 -6.95 -25.28 50.73
N PHE A 174 -7.28 -26.54 50.44
CA PHE A 174 -6.47 -27.70 50.79
C PHE A 174 -5.83 -28.28 49.53
N TYR A 175 -4.51 -28.41 49.54
CA TYR A 175 -3.75 -29.02 48.44
C TYR A 175 -3.31 -30.43 48.84
N PHE A 176 -3.79 -31.44 48.12
CA PHE A 176 -3.39 -32.83 48.30
C PHE A 176 -2.42 -33.22 47.19
N PHE A 177 -1.23 -33.67 47.58
CA PHE A 177 -0.18 -34.08 46.65
C PHE A 177 0.30 -35.49 47.00
N SER A 178 0.52 -36.29 45.97
CA SER A 178 1.23 -37.57 46.06
C SER A 178 2.37 -37.57 45.05
N SER A 179 3.59 -37.88 45.50
CA SER A 179 4.77 -37.99 44.63
C SER A 179 4.72 -39.19 43.68
N SER A 180 3.76 -40.12 43.87
CA SER A 180 3.56 -41.30 43.03
C SER A 180 2.45 -41.15 41.98
N CYS A 181 1.84 -39.97 41.84
CA CYS A 181 0.80 -39.71 40.84
C CYS A 181 1.37 -38.89 39.67
N ALA A 182 1.12 -39.34 38.43
CA ALA A 182 1.55 -38.73 37.17
C ALA A 182 0.34 -38.32 36.33
#